data_AF-A0A650CGM0-F1
#
_entry.id   AF-A0A650CGM0-F1
#
_cell.length_a   1.000
_cell.length_b   1.000
_cell.length_c   1.000
_cell.angle_alpha   90.00
_cell.angle_beta   90.00
_cell.angle_gamma   90.00
#
_symmetry.space_group_name_H-M   'P 1'
#
loop_
_entity.id
_entity.type
_entity.pdbx_description
1 polymer ?
#
loop_
_entity_poly.entity_id
_entity_poly.type
_entity_poly.pdbx_seq_one_letter_code
_entity_poly.pdbx_strand_id
1 'polypeptide(L)'
;MKNLFIHYIRRLVLKANLSWVLGFLIFWSILSMLLINVYKPSNFREYALYISLGYSSTTLIALSTFAIGIAFAIFFNAQALPFMFKFSKLTPLKYILAFYSANLLDAEIIGIFSILVFIILTKLEGNVVLPSNAGLLIVGIFFEGLFLISIAILIELFSLIKIKILQYSLFLLYIPMFIAIASYFLYTVYPYSNPIVDYANPFLSSMLLTVYSYYGHSLPISARDYNSTLSIPYLFLGILPWVLALTAVDILLLRKIYLRQAEEQRMF
;
A
#
# COMPACT_ATOMS: atom_id res chain seq x y z
N MET A 1 13.17 -4.25 23.16
CA MET A 1 12.12 -3.79 22.21
C MET A 1 12.23 -2.29 21.95
N LYS A 2 12.22 -1.44 23.00
CA LYS A 2 12.38 0.03 22.88
C LYS A 2 13.59 0.45 22.01
N ASN A 3 14.77 -0.15 22.23
CA ASN A 3 15.98 0.21 21.46
C ASN A 3 15.94 -0.20 19.98
N LEU A 4 15.26 -1.30 19.64
CA LEU A 4 15.12 -1.74 18.25
C LEU A 4 14.17 -0.79 17.49
N PHE A 5 13.03 -0.46 18.12
CA PHE A 5 12.06 0.49 17.59
C PHE A 5 12.66 1.89 17.40
N ILE A 6 13.39 2.41 18.40
CA ILE A 6 14.11 3.69 18.31
C ILE A 6 15.16 3.66 17.18
N HIS A 7 15.86 2.54 16.99
CA HIS A 7 16.83 2.41 15.91
C HIS A 7 16.15 2.44 14.52
N TYR A 8 15.01 1.75 14.36
CA TYR A 8 14.22 1.82 13.14
C TYR A 8 13.69 3.24 12.86
N ILE A 9 13.18 3.95 13.87
CA ILE A 9 12.69 5.34 13.74
C ILE A 9 13.81 6.30 13.35
N ARG A 10 14.97 6.23 14.01
CA ARG A 10 16.10 7.14 13.70
C ARG A 10 16.60 6.96 12.27
N ARG A 11 16.43 5.77 11.70
CA ARG A 11 16.82 5.47 10.32
C ARG A 11 15.82 6.03 9.29
N LEU A 12 14.61 6.43 9.68
CA LEU A 12 13.55 6.95 8.79
C LEU A 12 13.95 8.27 8.10
N VAL A 13 14.58 9.19 8.84
CA VAL A 13 14.95 10.53 8.36
C VAL A 13 16.04 10.49 7.26
N LEU A 14 16.74 9.37 7.11
CA LEU A 14 17.87 9.21 6.18
C LEU A 14 17.60 8.22 5.04
N LYS A 15 16.36 7.74 4.86
CA LYS A 15 16.04 6.78 3.79
C LYS A 15 15.93 7.50 2.44
N ALA A 16 16.93 7.33 1.58
CA ALA A 16 16.85 7.72 0.16
C ALA A 16 15.59 7.16 -0.54
N ASN A 17 15.11 5.99 -0.11
CA ASN A 17 13.88 5.39 -0.63
C ASN A 17 12.62 6.23 -0.37
N LEU A 18 12.52 6.92 0.77
CA LEU A 18 11.33 7.71 1.08
C LEU A 18 11.24 8.92 0.14
N SER A 19 12.35 9.64 -0.08
CA SER A 19 12.40 10.75 -1.03
C SER A 19 11.99 10.32 -2.44
N TRP A 20 12.39 9.12 -2.86
CA TRP A 20 12.01 8.59 -4.16
C TRP A 20 10.51 8.30 -4.26
N VAL A 21 9.92 7.68 -3.22
CA VAL A 21 8.49 7.42 -3.17
C VAL A 21 7.69 8.73 -3.18
N LEU A 22 8.12 9.75 -2.44
CA LEU A 22 7.46 11.06 -2.43
C LEU A 22 7.54 11.76 -3.79
N GLY A 23 8.69 11.70 -4.48
CA GLY A 23 8.83 12.22 -5.84
C GLY A 23 7.93 11.50 -6.85
N PHE A 24 7.87 10.17 -6.76
CA PHE A 24 7.00 9.34 -7.60
C PHE A 24 5.51 9.65 -7.35
N LEU A 25 5.13 9.85 -6.09
CA LEU A 25 3.78 10.25 -5.69
C LEU A 25 3.39 11.61 -6.30
N ILE A 26 4.27 12.60 -6.28
CA ILE A 26 4.00 13.91 -6.91
C ILE A 26 3.75 13.74 -8.41
N PHE A 27 4.61 12.96 -9.09
CA PHE A 27 4.46 12.68 -10.52
C PHE A 27 3.09 12.06 -10.84
N TRP A 28 2.68 11.03 -10.10
CA TRP A 28 1.37 10.39 -10.31
C TRP A 28 0.19 11.27 -9.91
N SER A 29 0.34 12.12 -8.89
CA SER A 29 -0.70 13.08 -8.49
C SER A 29 -0.96 14.10 -9.61
N ILE A 30 0.11 14.60 -10.25
CA ILE A 30 0.01 15.50 -11.40
C ILE A 30 -0.68 14.80 -12.57
N LEU A 31 -0.29 13.56 -12.91
CA LEU A 31 -0.96 12.78 -13.96
C LEU A 31 -2.43 12.55 -13.65
N SER A 32 -2.78 12.24 -12.41
CA SER A 32 -4.17 12.08 -11.99
C SER A 32 -4.97 13.36 -12.19
N MET A 33 -4.43 14.51 -11.80
CA MET A 33 -5.08 15.81 -12.02
C MET A 33 -5.27 16.13 -13.51
N LEU A 34 -4.26 15.82 -14.34
CA LEU A 34 -4.39 15.99 -15.79
C LEU A 34 -5.54 15.13 -16.36
N LEU A 35 -5.69 13.88 -15.92
CA LEU A 35 -6.80 13.03 -16.35
C LEU A 35 -8.16 13.59 -15.93
N ILE A 36 -8.27 14.13 -14.72
CA ILE A 36 -9.50 14.74 -14.20
C ILE A 36 -9.85 15.99 -15.02
N ASN A 37 -8.86 16.82 -15.33
CA ASN A 37 -9.04 18.01 -16.17
C ASN A 37 -9.44 17.68 -17.61
N VAL A 38 -8.98 16.55 -18.15
CA VAL A 38 -9.42 16.06 -19.47
C VAL A 38 -10.86 15.57 -19.43
N TYR A 39 -11.25 14.85 -18.36
CA TYR A 39 -12.61 14.34 -18.21
C TYR A 39 -13.65 15.46 -18.05
N LYS A 40 -13.28 16.58 -17.41
CA LYS A 40 -14.15 17.75 -17.14
C LYS A 40 -15.45 17.39 -16.41
N PRO A 41 -15.38 17.04 -15.11
CA PRO A 41 -16.56 16.75 -14.29
C PRO A 41 -17.62 17.84 -14.40
N SER A 42 -18.89 17.42 -14.50
CA SER A 42 -20.02 18.33 -14.75
C SER A 42 -20.43 19.16 -13.53
N ASN A 43 -20.14 18.66 -12.33
CA ASN A 43 -20.49 19.29 -11.07
C ASN A 43 -19.43 19.04 -9.98
N PHE A 44 -19.51 19.80 -8.88
CA PHE A 44 -18.54 19.71 -7.78
C PHE A 44 -18.53 18.33 -7.09
N ARG A 45 -19.68 17.67 -7.00
CA ARG A 45 -19.79 16.35 -6.35
C ARG A 45 -19.07 15.28 -7.17
N GLU A 46 -19.19 15.32 -8.47
CA GLU A 46 -18.47 14.46 -9.40
C GLU A 46 -16.97 14.79 -9.38
N TYR A 47 -16.61 16.08 -9.40
CA TYR A 47 -15.23 16.54 -9.25
C TYR A 47 -14.59 15.99 -7.97
N ALA A 48 -15.26 16.11 -6.82
CA ALA A 48 -14.78 15.60 -5.53
C ALA A 48 -14.60 14.07 -5.53
N LEU A 49 -15.47 13.31 -6.20
CA LEU A 49 -15.32 11.86 -6.35
C LEU A 49 -14.05 11.53 -7.14
N TYR A 50 -13.84 12.18 -8.28
CA TYR A 50 -12.66 11.95 -9.12
C TYR A 50 -11.36 12.38 -8.44
N ILE A 51 -11.35 13.49 -7.69
CA ILE A 51 -10.21 13.88 -6.86
C ILE A 51 -9.92 12.81 -5.79
N SER A 52 -10.96 12.30 -5.14
CA SER A 52 -10.82 11.24 -4.13
C SER A 52 -10.25 9.95 -4.73
N LEU A 53 -10.71 9.57 -5.93
CA LEU A 53 -10.18 8.44 -6.70
C LEU A 53 -8.73 8.65 -7.11
N GLY A 54 -8.39 9.85 -7.55
CA GLY A 54 -7.03 10.24 -7.89
C GLY A 54 -6.08 10.14 -6.71
N TYR A 55 -6.49 10.71 -5.57
CA TYR A 55 -5.76 10.63 -4.31
C TYR A 55 -5.52 9.18 -3.89
N SER A 56 -6.58 8.38 -3.82
CA SER A 56 -6.51 7.01 -3.31
C SER A 56 -5.68 6.10 -4.22
N SER A 57 -5.89 6.16 -5.54
CA SER A 57 -5.10 5.36 -6.49
C SER A 57 -3.63 5.77 -6.50
N THR A 58 -3.32 7.06 -6.43
CA THR A 58 -1.93 7.54 -6.36
C THR A 58 -1.25 7.11 -5.07
N THR A 59 -1.97 7.16 -3.95
CA THR A 59 -1.47 6.69 -2.65
C THR A 59 -1.19 5.19 -2.69
N LEU A 60 -2.09 4.39 -3.25
CA LEU A 60 -1.93 2.95 -3.41
C LEU A 60 -0.75 2.57 -4.30
N ILE A 61 -0.57 3.29 -5.40
CA ILE A 61 0.57 3.14 -6.30
C ILE A 61 1.88 3.49 -5.58
N ALA A 62 1.92 4.62 -4.86
CA ALA A 62 3.10 5.05 -4.11
C ALA A 62 3.46 4.07 -2.98
N LEU A 63 2.47 3.57 -2.24
CA LEU A 63 2.67 2.54 -1.22
C LEU A 63 3.14 1.21 -1.83
N SER A 64 2.67 0.87 -3.04
CA SER A 64 3.14 -0.32 -3.77
C SER A 64 4.62 -0.19 -4.16
N THR A 65 5.07 1.00 -4.58
CA THR A 65 6.49 1.29 -4.82
C THR A 65 7.30 1.27 -3.51
N PHE A 66 6.76 1.82 -2.43
CA PHE A 66 7.38 1.73 -1.10
C PHE A 66 7.58 0.27 -0.66
N ALA A 67 6.61 -0.61 -0.96
CA ALA A 67 6.66 -2.03 -0.65
C ALA A 67 7.88 -2.75 -1.31
N ILE A 68 8.35 -2.29 -2.47
CA ILE A 68 9.59 -2.79 -3.10
C ILE A 68 10.80 -2.51 -2.19
N GLY A 69 10.90 -1.31 -1.63
CA GLY A 69 11.96 -0.95 -0.69
C GLY A 69 11.93 -1.79 0.59
N ILE A 70 10.73 -2.18 1.04
CA ILE A 70 10.54 -3.08 2.18
C ILE A 70 11.05 -4.48 1.86
N ALA A 71 10.73 -5.02 0.69
CA ALA A 71 11.22 -6.31 0.24
C ALA A 71 12.75 -6.35 0.22
N PHE A 72 13.41 -5.32 -0.34
CA PHE A 72 14.87 -5.22 -0.26
C PHE A 72 15.39 -5.20 1.18
N ALA A 73 14.72 -4.49 2.09
CA ALA A 73 15.13 -4.48 3.49
C ALA A 73 15.07 -5.89 4.11
N ILE A 74 14.08 -6.71 3.74
CA ILE A 74 13.97 -8.10 4.19
C ILE A 74 15.06 -8.95 3.54
N PHE A 75 15.29 -8.82 2.24
CA PHE A 75 16.35 -9.53 1.51
C PHE A 75 17.70 -9.37 2.20
N PHE A 76 18.11 -8.12 2.49
CA PHE A 76 19.38 -7.84 3.15
C PHE A 76 19.42 -8.30 4.62
N ASN A 77 18.30 -8.23 5.33
CA ASN A 77 18.23 -8.68 6.72
C ASN A 77 18.11 -10.20 6.86
N ALA A 78 17.64 -10.91 5.83
CA ALA A 78 17.31 -12.33 5.87
C ALA A 78 18.49 -13.23 6.28
N GLN A 79 19.72 -12.79 6.03
CA GLN A 79 20.93 -13.52 6.40
C GLN A 79 21.15 -13.55 7.93
N ALA A 80 20.84 -12.45 8.61
CA ALA A 80 21.00 -12.34 10.05
C ALA A 80 19.84 -12.97 10.82
N LEU A 81 18.65 -13.09 10.20
CA LEU A 81 17.43 -13.55 10.87
C LEU A 81 17.54 -14.94 11.50
N PRO A 82 18.09 -15.99 10.83
CA PRO A 82 18.26 -17.30 11.46
C PRO A 82 19.14 -17.26 12.71
N PHE A 83 20.23 -16.49 12.67
CA PHE A 83 21.11 -16.30 13.83
C PHE A 83 20.37 -15.58 14.96
N MET A 84 19.64 -14.50 14.64
CA MET A 84 18.87 -13.77 15.63
C MET A 84 17.77 -14.62 16.24
N PHE A 85 17.08 -15.46 15.46
CA PHE A 85 16.03 -16.33 15.99
C PHE A 85 16.59 -17.48 16.85
N LYS A 86 17.79 -17.98 16.53
CA LYS A 86 18.42 -19.06 17.28
C LYS A 86 19.11 -18.59 18.56
N PHE A 87 19.79 -17.44 18.51
CA PHE A 87 20.69 -16.99 19.57
C PHE A 87 20.20 -15.76 20.34
N SER A 88 19.02 -15.22 20.03
CA SER A 88 18.42 -14.10 20.78
C SER A 88 16.98 -14.41 21.22
N LYS A 89 16.38 -13.49 22.00
CA LYS A 89 14.96 -13.57 22.41
C LYS A 89 13.97 -13.15 21.30
N LEU A 90 14.46 -12.92 20.08
CA LEU A 90 13.66 -12.53 18.93
C LEU A 90 12.95 -13.76 18.35
N THR A 91 11.62 -13.70 18.31
CA THR A 91 10.77 -14.70 17.64
C THR A 91 10.26 -14.13 16.31
N PRO A 92 9.92 -14.95 15.30
CA PRO A 92 9.36 -14.47 14.03
C PRO A 92 8.15 -13.53 14.18
N LEU A 93 7.24 -13.81 15.13
CA LEU A 93 6.10 -12.93 15.44
C LEU A 93 6.56 -11.55 15.92
N LYS A 94 7.45 -11.50 16.93
CA LYS A 94 8.03 -10.24 17.44
C LYS A 94 8.77 -9.46 16.35
N TYR A 95 9.45 -10.15 15.43
CA TYR A 95 10.10 -9.51 14.30
C TYR A 95 9.08 -8.86 13.37
N ILE A 96 8.05 -9.59 12.91
CA ILE A 96 7.01 -9.04 12.04
C ILE A 96 6.30 -7.86 12.69
N LEU A 97 5.89 -7.97 13.95
CA LEU A 97 5.20 -6.87 14.64
C LEU A 97 6.08 -5.62 14.76
N ALA A 98 7.36 -5.79 15.07
CA ALA A 98 8.31 -4.67 15.09
C ALA A 98 8.51 -4.08 13.69
N PHE A 99 8.61 -4.93 12.67
CA PHE A 99 8.81 -4.53 11.29
C PHE A 99 7.59 -3.80 10.71
N TYR A 100 6.36 -4.27 10.97
CA TYR A 100 5.13 -3.56 10.66
C TYR A 100 5.08 -2.20 11.35
N SER A 101 5.30 -2.15 12.66
CA SER A 101 5.22 -0.88 13.41
C SER A 101 6.18 0.19 12.87
N ALA A 102 7.36 -0.22 12.39
CA ALA A 102 8.33 0.69 11.81
C ALA A 102 7.91 1.22 10.43
N ASN A 103 7.39 0.35 9.55
CA ASN A 103 7.06 0.72 8.17
C ASN A 103 5.63 1.30 8.02
N LEU A 104 4.73 1.04 8.96
CA LEU A 104 3.40 1.66 8.97
C LEU A 104 3.48 3.18 9.19
N LEU A 105 4.42 3.64 10.02
CA LEU A 105 4.66 5.08 10.19
C LEU A 105 5.08 5.73 8.86
N ASP A 106 5.92 5.07 8.08
CA ASP A 106 6.31 5.55 6.75
C ASP A 106 5.10 5.57 5.79
N ALA A 107 4.24 4.55 5.84
CA ALA A 107 3.01 4.50 5.04
C ALA A 107 2.06 5.66 5.37
N GLU A 108 1.88 5.98 6.66
CA GLU A 108 1.10 7.14 7.10
C GLU A 108 1.70 8.46 6.61
N ILE A 109 3.03 8.62 6.68
CA ILE A 109 3.72 9.82 6.17
C ILE A 109 3.45 9.97 4.66
N ILE A 110 3.53 8.88 3.89
CA ILE A 110 3.24 8.89 2.45
C ILE A 110 1.78 9.29 2.20
N GLY A 111 0.82 8.71 2.92
CA GLY A 111 -0.60 9.03 2.79
C GLY A 111 -0.94 10.47 3.16
N ILE A 112 -0.38 11.00 4.27
CA ILE A 112 -0.55 12.40 4.70
C ILE A 112 0.09 13.34 3.68
N PHE A 113 1.27 13.02 3.18
CA PHE A 113 1.93 13.82 2.14
C PHE A 113 1.09 13.87 0.86
N SER A 114 0.47 12.75 0.47
CA SER A 114 -0.47 12.69 -0.65
C SER A 114 -1.65 13.66 -0.46
N ILE A 115 -2.18 13.77 0.75
CA ILE A 115 -3.27 14.73 1.04
C ILE A 115 -2.81 16.15 0.75
N LEU A 116 -1.62 16.52 1.24
CA LEU A 116 -1.06 17.87 1.04
C LEU A 116 -0.86 18.17 -0.44
N VAL A 117 -0.34 17.21 -1.21
CA VAL A 117 -0.16 17.36 -2.65
C VAL A 117 -1.51 17.59 -3.35
N PHE A 118 -2.53 16.79 -3.07
CA PHE A 118 -3.85 16.95 -3.69
C PHE A 118 -4.55 18.25 -3.26
N ILE A 119 -4.37 18.71 -2.02
CA ILE A 119 -4.88 20.02 -1.59
C ILE A 119 -4.21 21.16 -2.38
N ILE A 120 -2.89 21.09 -2.59
CA ILE A 120 -2.17 22.10 -3.39
C ILE A 120 -2.65 22.07 -4.84
N LEU A 121 -2.74 20.89 -5.45
CA LEU A 121 -3.14 20.75 -6.85
C LEU A 121 -4.57 21.22 -7.10
N THR A 122 -5.51 20.83 -6.24
CA THR A 122 -6.91 21.29 -6.36
C THR A 122 -7.01 22.81 -6.18
N LYS A 123 -6.27 23.38 -5.21
CA LYS A 123 -6.20 24.83 -5.01
C LYS A 123 -5.67 25.58 -6.24
N LEU A 124 -4.70 25.02 -6.96
CA LEU A 124 -4.19 25.60 -8.22
C LEU A 124 -5.25 25.64 -9.32
N GLU A 125 -6.17 24.68 -9.35
CA GLU A 125 -7.35 24.64 -10.23
C GLU A 125 -8.51 25.54 -9.75
N GLY A 126 -8.33 26.26 -8.64
CA GLY A 126 -9.33 27.18 -8.07
C GLY A 126 -10.42 26.50 -7.22
N ASN A 127 -10.36 25.18 -7.01
CA ASN A 127 -11.32 24.44 -6.18
C ASN A 127 -10.57 23.77 -5.02
N VAL A 128 -10.94 24.00 -3.76
CA VAL A 128 -10.28 23.29 -2.65
C VAL A 128 -11.11 22.06 -2.26
N VAL A 129 -10.53 20.87 -2.37
CA VAL A 129 -11.16 19.62 -1.93
C VAL A 129 -10.38 19.04 -0.75
N LEU A 130 -11.01 19.06 0.42
CA LEU A 130 -10.45 18.51 1.67
C LEU A 130 -11.04 17.12 1.96
N PRO A 131 -10.30 16.25 2.67
CA PRO A 131 -10.84 14.97 3.09
C PRO A 131 -12.00 15.17 4.06
N SER A 132 -13.11 14.49 3.81
CA SER A 132 -14.32 14.59 4.63
C SER A 132 -14.15 14.04 6.06
N ASN A 133 -13.37 12.96 6.21
CA ASN A 133 -13.15 12.28 7.47
C ASN A 133 -11.68 11.86 7.60
N ALA A 134 -10.87 12.76 8.18
CA ALA A 134 -9.44 12.54 8.37
C ALA A 134 -9.14 11.31 9.26
N GLY A 135 -10.00 11.02 10.25
CA GLY A 135 -9.83 9.87 11.13
C GLY A 135 -9.99 8.54 10.38
N LEU A 136 -11.05 8.42 9.58
CA LEU A 136 -11.27 7.23 8.75
C LEU A 136 -10.21 7.11 7.65
N LEU A 137 -9.72 8.24 7.15
CA LEU A 137 -8.65 8.28 6.14
C LEU A 137 -7.33 7.69 6.68
N ILE A 138 -6.93 8.08 7.89
CA ILE A 138 -5.76 7.50 8.58
C ILE A 138 -5.96 5.99 8.75
N VAL A 139 -7.15 5.55 9.18
CA VAL A 139 -7.45 4.12 9.30
C VAL A 139 -7.38 3.42 7.94
N GLY A 140 -7.84 4.07 6.87
CA GLY A 140 -7.75 3.55 5.50
C GLY A 140 -6.31 3.36 5.04
N ILE A 141 -5.47 4.40 5.19
CA ILE A 141 -4.03 4.35 4.87
C ILE A 141 -3.34 3.27 5.70
N PHE A 142 -3.69 3.13 6.98
CA PHE A 142 -3.15 2.09 7.85
C PHE A 142 -3.39 0.70 7.27
N PHE A 143 -4.64 0.38 6.88
CA PHE A 143 -4.96 -0.93 6.31
C PHE A 143 -4.32 -1.16 4.94
N GLU A 144 -4.30 -0.12 4.10
CA GLU A 144 -3.65 -0.14 2.79
C GLU A 144 -2.14 -0.41 2.89
N GLY A 145 -1.47 0.32 3.80
CA GLY A 145 -0.06 0.12 4.12
C GLY A 145 0.19 -1.27 4.71
N LEU A 146 -0.58 -1.69 5.70
CA LEU A 146 -0.45 -3.01 6.34
C LEU A 146 -0.54 -4.14 5.30
N PHE A 147 -1.52 -4.05 4.39
CA PHE A 147 -1.72 -5.00 3.30
C PHE A 147 -0.52 -5.05 2.35
N LEU A 148 -0.06 -3.91 1.85
CA LEU A 148 1.05 -3.84 0.91
C LEU A 148 2.39 -4.24 1.54
N ILE A 149 2.62 -3.88 2.81
CA ILE A 149 3.78 -4.34 3.58
C ILE A 149 3.77 -5.86 3.69
N SER A 150 2.62 -6.47 4.02
CA SER A 150 2.50 -7.93 4.13
C SER A 150 2.70 -8.62 2.78
N ILE A 151 2.16 -8.08 1.69
CA ILE A 151 2.43 -8.62 0.34
C ILE A 151 3.91 -8.57 0.00
N ALA A 152 4.59 -7.46 0.27
CA ALA A 152 6.02 -7.36 0.01
C ALA A 152 6.84 -8.37 0.82
N ILE A 153 6.49 -8.58 2.09
CA ILE A 153 7.10 -9.65 2.90
C ILE A 153 6.85 -11.00 2.25
N LEU A 154 5.61 -11.31 1.89
CA LEU A 154 5.25 -12.59 1.30
C LEU A 154 6.05 -12.87 0.02
N ILE A 155 6.05 -11.92 -0.91
CA ILE A 155 6.75 -12.05 -2.20
C ILE A 155 8.24 -12.28 -1.96
N GLU A 156 8.84 -11.49 -1.08
CA GLU A 156 10.27 -11.59 -0.80
C GLU A 156 10.63 -12.92 -0.14
N LEU A 157 9.90 -13.33 0.90
CA LEU A 157 10.13 -14.61 1.57
C LEU A 157 9.90 -15.80 0.64
N PHE A 158 8.86 -15.73 -0.19
CA PHE A 158 8.61 -16.75 -1.19
C PHE A 158 9.77 -16.84 -2.21
N SER A 159 10.24 -15.69 -2.69
CA SER A 159 11.38 -15.60 -3.60
C SER A 159 12.65 -16.20 -2.99
N LEU A 160 12.98 -15.81 -1.76
CA LEU A 160 14.14 -16.31 -1.01
C LEU A 160 14.09 -17.83 -0.80
N ILE A 161 12.91 -18.39 -0.54
CA ILE A 161 12.76 -19.82 -0.23
C ILE A 161 12.68 -20.68 -1.50
N LYS A 162 12.00 -20.20 -2.55
CA LYS A 162 11.63 -21.02 -3.72
C LYS A 162 12.36 -20.67 -5.00
N ILE A 163 12.42 -19.38 -5.33
CA ILE A 163 12.93 -18.91 -6.64
C ILE A 163 14.46 -18.87 -6.63
N LYS A 164 15.05 -18.49 -5.49
CA LYS A 164 16.49 -18.42 -5.24
C LYS A 164 17.30 -17.49 -6.17
N ILE A 165 16.68 -16.82 -7.15
CA ILE A 165 17.30 -15.93 -8.15
C ILE A 165 16.81 -14.50 -7.93
N LEU A 166 17.73 -13.55 -7.73
CA LEU A 166 17.43 -12.14 -7.43
C LEU A 166 16.64 -11.44 -8.55
N GLN A 167 16.97 -11.70 -9.82
CA GLN A 167 16.39 -10.98 -10.96
C GLN A 167 14.87 -11.17 -11.06
N TYR A 168 14.36 -12.38 -10.82
CA TYR A 168 12.92 -12.66 -10.84
C TYR A 168 12.20 -12.08 -9.62
N SER A 169 12.89 -11.91 -8.49
CA SER A 169 12.33 -11.25 -7.31
C SER A 169 11.92 -9.81 -7.60
N LEU A 170 12.75 -9.08 -8.36
CA LEU A 170 12.50 -7.68 -8.71
C LEU A 170 11.22 -7.51 -9.52
N PHE A 171 11.00 -8.37 -10.51
CA PHE A 171 9.79 -8.34 -11.32
C PHE A 171 8.53 -8.61 -10.48
N LEU A 172 8.58 -9.62 -9.60
CA LEU A 172 7.44 -9.96 -8.74
C LEU A 172 7.05 -8.82 -7.81
N LEU A 173 8.02 -8.01 -7.36
CA LEU A 173 7.77 -6.86 -6.50
C LEU A 173 7.02 -5.71 -7.18
N TYR A 174 6.98 -5.65 -8.52
CA TYR A 174 6.15 -4.69 -9.26
C TYR A 174 4.71 -5.15 -9.48
N ILE A 175 4.40 -6.44 -9.29
CA ILE A 175 3.04 -6.98 -9.50
C ILE A 175 1.98 -6.23 -8.67
N PRO A 176 2.18 -5.93 -7.37
CA PRO A 176 1.20 -5.19 -6.58
C PRO A 176 0.86 -3.82 -7.18
N MET A 177 1.86 -3.13 -7.75
CA MET A 177 1.66 -1.84 -8.41
C MET A 177 0.80 -1.99 -9.67
N PHE A 178 1.04 -3.01 -10.50
CA PHE A 178 0.20 -3.27 -11.68
C PHE A 178 -1.24 -3.63 -11.28
N ILE A 179 -1.43 -4.40 -10.21
CA ILE A 179 -2.76 -4.76 -9.70
C ILE A 179 -3.46 -3.51 -9.14
N ALA A 180 -2.74 -2.63 -8.45
CA ALA A 180 -3.28 -1.35 -7.96
C ALA A 180 -3.81 -0.49 -9.11
N ILE A 181 -3.01 -0.34 -10.18
CA ILE A 181 -3.40 0.38 -11.40
C ILE A 181 -4.61 -0.29 -12.07
N ALA A 182 -4.58 -1.61 -12.23
CA ALA A 182 -5.69 -2.36 -12.82
C ALA A 182 -6.98 -2.23 -11.99
N SER A 183 -6.87 -2.21 -10.67
CA SER A 183 -7.99 -2.03 -9.74
C SER A 183 -8.62 -0.65 -9.89
N TYR A 184 -7.81 0.42 -9.98
CA TYR A 184 -8.31 1.75 -10.30
C TYR A 184 -9.10 1.77 -11.60
N PHE A 185 -8.52 1.26 -12.69
CA PHE A 185 -9.20 1.24 -14.00
C PHE A 185 -10.45 0.36 -14.01
N LEU A 186 -10.44 -0.75 -13.29
CA LEU A 186 -11.60 -1.62 -13.11
C LEU A 186 -12.78 -0.82 -12.53
N TYR A 187 -12.56 -0.10 -11.43
CA TYR A 187 -13.61 0.71 -10.79
C TYR A 187 -14.06 1.91 -11.64
N THR A 188 -13.12 2.59 -12.34
CA THR A 188 -13.45 3.82 -13.07
C THR A 188 -14.02 3.62 -14.48
N VAL A 189 -13.59 2.55 -15.17
CA VAL A 189 -13.88 2.36 -16.60
C VAL A 189 -14.89 1.24 -16.84
N TYR A 190 -14.79 0.14 -16.11
CA TYR A 190 -15.62 -1.03 -16.37
C TYR A 190 -16.96 -0.91 -15.62
N PRO A 191 -18.12 -0.95 -16.31
CA PRO A 191 -19.42 -0.91 -15.66
C PRO A 191 -19.77 -2.30 -15.13
N TYR A 192 -19.68 -2.48 -13.82
CA TYR A 192 -20.19 -3.67 -13.13
C TYR A 192 -21.14 -3.26 -12.01
N SER A 193 -22.10 -4.14 -11.75
CA SER A 193 -23.18 -3.94 -10.78
C SER A 193 -23.08 -4.88 -9.57
N ASN A 194 -22.16 -5.85 -9.59
CA ASN A 194 -21.97 -6.78 -8.49
C ASN A 194 -20.90 -6.24 -7.51
N PRO A 195 -21.27 -5.88 -6.27
CA PRO A 195 -20.34 -5.29 -5.31
C PRO A 195 -19.32 -6.30 -4.74
N ILE A 196 -19.50 -7.60 -5.03
CA ILE A 196 -18.54 -8.64 -4.62
C ILE A 196 -17.16 -8.37 -5.24
N VAL A 197 -17.10 -7.74 -6.42
CA VAL A 197 -15.83 -7.38 -7.07
C VAL A 197 -15.01 -6.44 -6.20
N ASP A 198 -15.67 -5.44 -5.59
CA ASP A 198 -15.03 -4.48 -4.68
C ASP A 198 -14.58 -5.13 -3.38
N TYR A 199 -15.43 -5.97 -2.80
CA TYR A 199 -15.19 -6.59 -1.49
C TYR A 199 -14.19 -7.76 -1.55
N ALA A 200 -14.15 -8.51 -2.64
CA ALA A 200 -13.25 -9.66 -2.76
C ALA A 200 -11.82 -9.24 -3.14
N ASN A 201 -11.66 -8.12 -3.85
CA ASN A 201 -10.36 -7.60 -4.25
C ASN A 201 -9.81 -6.66 -3.16
N PRO A 202 -8.77 -7.07 -2.40
CA PRO A 202 -8.24 -6.26 -1.30
C PRO A 202 -7.62 -4.92 -1.77
N PHE A 203 -7.13 -4.83 -3.01
CA PHE A 203 -6.63 -3.56 -3.58
C PHE A 203 -7.78 -2.57 -3.84
N LEU A 204 -8.92 -3.05 -4.33
CA LEU A 204 -10.12 -2.23 -4.47
C LEU A 204 -10.68 -1.86 -3.11
N SER A 205 -10.79 -2.82 -2.19
CA SER A 205 -11.31 -2.58 -0.85
C SER A 205 -10.51 -1.52 -0.09
N SER A 206 -9.16 -1.56 -0.11
CA SER A 206 -8.34 -0.49 0.48
C SER A 206 -8.54 0.84 -0.21
N MET A 207 -8.47 0.85 -1.55
CA MET A 207 -8.61 2.07 -2.34
C MET A 207 -9.96 2.73 -2.04
N LEU A 208 -11.05 1.98 -2.09
CA LEU A 208 -12.39 2.51 -1.89
C LEU A 208 -12.65 2.95 -0.45
N LEU A 209 -11.98 2.34 0.53
CA LEU A 209 -12.01 2.82 1.92
C LEU A 209 -11.39 4.22 2.03
N THR A 210 -10.26 4.47 1.37
CA THR A 210 -9.62 5.79 1.34
C THR A 210 -10.43 6.78 0.48
N VAL A 211 -11.02 6.34 -0.64
CA VAL A 211 -11.90 7.18 -1.48
C VAL A 211 -13.11 7.63 -0.66
N TYR A 212 -13.79 6.72 0.03
CA TYR A 212 -14.94 7.04 0.86
C TYR A 212 -14.58 8.06 1.95
N SER A 213 -13.42 7.89 2.58
CA SER A 213 -12.92 8.78 3.63
C SER A 213 -12.62 10.19 3.11
N TYR A 214 -12.12 10.30 1.88
CA TYR A 214 -11.86 11.59 1.24
C TYR A 214 -13.18 12.23 0.76
N TYR A 215 -14.04 11.45 0.09
CA TYR A 215 -15.26 11.91 -0.57
C TYR A 215 -16.44 12.22 0.37
N GLY A 216 -16.60 11.42 1.43
CA GLY A 216 -17.61 11.61 2.48
C GLY A 216 -19.05 11.28 2.10
N HIS A 217 -19.26 10.73 0.91
CA HIS A 217 -20.58 10.34 0.42
C HIS A 217 -20.58 8.86 0.06
N SER A 218 -21.77 8.27 -0.01
CA SER A 218 -21.95 6.88 -0.45
C SER A 218 -21.31 6.66 -1.82
N LEU A 219 -20.40 5.70 -1.91
CA LEU A 219 -19.75 5.34 -3.17
C LEU A 219 -20.69 4.51 -4.03
N PRO A 220 -20.78 4.77 -5.35
CA PRO A 220 -21.42 3.84 -6.27
C PRO A 220 -20.62 2.52 -6.35
N ILE A 221 -21.23 1.45 -6.88
CA ILE A 221 -20.51 0.17 -7.08
C ILE A 221 -19.40 0.33 -8.13
N SER A 222 -19.66 1.10 -9.19
CA SER A 222 -18.62 1.51 -10.13
C SER A 222 -18.80 2.99 -10.45
N ALA A 223 -17.76 3.68 -10.89
CA ALA A 223 -17.87 5.11 -11.22
C ALA A 223 -18.88 5.40 -12.36
N ARG A 224 -19.33 4.37 -13.08
CA ARG A 224 -20.32 4.44 -14.16
C ARG A 224 -21.72 3.93 -13.79
N ASP A 225 -21.88 3.25 -12.64
CA ASP A 225 -23.17 2.70 -12.19
C ASP A 225 -23.57 3.26 -10.82
N TYR A 226 -24.51 4.20 -10.82
CA TYR A 226 -25.02 4.89 -9.63
C TYR A 226 -26.27 4.24 -9.01
N ASN A 227 -26.71 3.08 -9.52
CA ASN A 227 -27.96 2.46 -9.08
C ASN A 227 -27.89 1.86 -7.67
N SER A 228 -26.69 1.58 -7.19
CA SER A 228 -26.44 0.94 -5.91
C SER A 228 -25.17 1.48 -5.28
N THR A 229 -25.09 1.39 -3.95
CA THR A 229 -24.00 1.96 -3.18
C THR A 229 -23.25 0.90 -2.39
N LEU A 230 -21.95 1.14 -2.17
CA LEU A 230 -21.09 0.30 -1.37
C LEU A 230 -21.26 0.58 0.12
N SER A 231 -21.04 -0.46 0.92
CA SER A 231 -21.13 -0.39 2.38
C SER A 231 -19.73 -0.52 3.00
N ILE A 232 -19.39 0.44 3.86
CA ILE A 232 -18.06 0.58 4.46
C ILE A 232 -17.68 -0.66 5.31
N PRO A 233 -18.57 -1.23 6.15
CA PRO A 233 -18.24 -2.46 6.87
C PRO A 233 -17.77 -3.60 5.96
N TYR A 234 -18.33 -3.73 4.75
CA TYR A 234 -17.91 -4.77 3.82
C TYR A 234 -16.55 -4.46 3.16
N LEU A 235 -16.19 -3.19 2.98
CA LEU A 235 -14.82 -2.82 2.56
C LEU A 235 -13.79 -3.23 3.61
N PHE A 236 -14.09 -3.06 4.91
CA PHE A 236 -13.22 -3.58 5.98
C PHE A 236 -13.13 -5.10 5.97
N LEU A 237 -14.25 -5.80 5.78
CA LEU A 237 -14.27 -7.26 5.63
C LEU A 237 -13.57 -7.73 4.34
N GLY A 238 -13.43 -6.86 3.34
CA GLY A 238 -12.71 -7.13 2.11
C GLY A 238 -11.19 -7.01 2.23
N ILE A 239 -10.66 -6.32 3.24
CA ILE A 239 -9.21 -6.19 3.45
C ILE A 239 -8.69 -6.92 4.70
N LEU A 240 -9.43 -6.88 5.81
CA LEU A 240 -8.97 -7.41 7.10
C LEU A 240 -8.62 -8.91 7.04
N PRO A 241 -9.46 -9.80 6.45
CA PRO A 241 -9.11 -11.22 6.34
C PRO A 241 -7.86 -11.47 5.50
N TRP A 242 -7.66 -10.68 4.44
CA TRP A 242 -6.46 -10.77 3.60
C TRP A 242 -5.22 -10.42 4.38
N VAL A 243 -5.23 -9.33 5.13
CA VAL A 243 -4.08 -8.97 5.97
C VAL A 243 -3.79 -10.08 7.00
N LEU A 244 -4.81 -10.57 7.72
CA LEU A 244 -4.61 -11.63 8.71
C LEU A 244 -4.04 -12.90 8.09
N ALA A 245 -4.56 -13.31 6.92
CA ALA A 245 -4.08 -14.48 6.20
C ALA A 245 -2.63 -14.30 5.73
N LEU A 246 -2.31 -13.16 5.12
CA LEU A 246 -0.95 -12.86 4.64
C LEU A 246 0.05 -12.79 5.79
N THR A 247 -0.28 -12.10 6.88
CA THR A 247 0.58 -12.03 8.07
C THR A 247 0.81 -13.41 8.68
N ALA A 248 -0.21 -14.27 8.74
CA ALA A 248 -0.05 -15.63 9.23
C ALA A 248 0.90 -16.44 8.34
N VAL A 249 0.77 -16.33 7.02
CA VAL A 249 1.67 -16.97 6.06
C VAL A 249 3.10 -16.43 6.19
N ASP A 250 3.28 -15.12 6.32
CA ASP A 250 4.57 -14.48 6.52
C ASP A 250 5.30 -15.02 7.76
N ILE A 251 4.58 -15.15 8.89
CA ILE A 251 5.11 -15.75 10.13
C ILE A 251 5.58 -17.18 9.89
N LEU A 252 4.82 -17.98 9.13
CA LEU A 252 5.16 -19.36 8.82
C LEU A 252 6.38 -19.46 7.89
N LEU A 253 6.48 -18.57 6.90
CA LEU A 253 7.62 -18.53 5.97
C LEU A 253 8.89 -18.05 6.67
N LEU A 254 8.82 -17.06 7.57
CA LEU A 254 9.98 -16.63 8.36
C LEU A 254 10.59 -17.75 9.18
N ARG A 255 9.78 -18.68 9.70
CA ARG A 255 10.28 -19.87 10.42
C ARG A 255 11.08 -20.82 9.53
N LYS A 256 10.90 -20.73 8.21
CA LYS A 256 11.55 -21.58 7.21
C LYS A 256 12.82 -20.96 6.61
N ILE A 257 13.19 -19.73 6.99
CA ILE A 257 14.47 -19.15 6.56
C ILE A 257 15.61 -19.97 7.19
N TYR A 258 16.49 -20.49 6.33
CA TYR A 258 17.68 -21.22 6.72
C TYR A 258 18.95 -20.43 6.39
N LEU A 259 20.04 -20.77 7.07
CA LEU A 259 21.37 -20.21 6.80
C LEU A 259 21.86 -20.68 5.43
N ARG A 260 21.99 -19.76 4.47
CA ARG A 260 22.68 -20.05 3.20
C ARG A 260 24.19 -19.91 3.39
N GLN A 261 24.95 -20.78 2.75
CA GLN A 261 26.42 -20.70 2.70
C GLN A 261 26.86 -19.56 1.79
N ALA A 262 27.99 -18.91 2.11
CA ALA A 262 28.50 -17.74 1.42
C ALA A 262 28.83 -17.98 -0.08
N GLU A 263 29.05 -19.23 -0.49
CA GLU A 263 29.33 -19.60 -1.88
C GLU A 263 28.08 -19.54 -2.78
N GLU A 264 26.88 -19.84 -2.25
CA GLU A 264 25.64 -19.68 -3.01
C GLU A 264 25.35 -18.20 -3.31
N GLN A 265 25.92 -17.26 -2.54
CA GLN A 265 25.69 -15.83 -2.71
C GLN A 265 26.53 -15.19 -3.81
N ARG A 266 27.68 -15.78 -4.18
CA ARG A 266 28.54 -15.25 -5.26
C ARG A 266 28.01 -15.56 -6.66
N MET A 267 27.04 -16.47 -6.76
CA MET A 267 26.44 -16.91 -8.03
C MET A 267 25.14 -16.18 -8.39
N PHE A 268 24.69 -15.20 -7.57
CA PHE A 268 23.46 -14.42 -7.79
C PHE A 268 23.68 -12.91 -7.76
#